data_AF-A0A0H4PAZ0-F1
#
_entry.id   AF-A0A0H4PAZ0-F1
#
_cell.length_a   1.000
_cell.length_b   1.000
_cell.length_c   1.000
_cell.angle_alpha   90.00
_cell.angle_beta   90.00
_cell.angle_gamma   90.00
#
_symmetry.space_group_name_H-M   'P 1'
#
loop_
_entity.id
_entity.type
_entity.pdbx_description
1 polymer ?
#
loop_
_entity_poly.entity_id
_entity_poly.type
_entity_poly.pdbx_seq_one_letter_code
_entity_poly.pdbx_strand_id
1 'polypeptide(L)'
;MRTYFMLLLLLILFIQGVEAQDIDHILMKKDIEVAETILEGLITPQAKSQALSIVSNGEVMVLDMDQPIPQNNLRLHSGKSNKMRSQYIKGFGVMIAIDIRDQVFNGFHLYNSKPFSDSTTVPTKGAVNMQSFIGDQTFESNIGLGKTSTLTKSIQGFKSDRNDIDKENLITYLLDYGPLISQMAPDDKLLVVLIENKDSGLAFNINDTHKVDNNVSAAITKSDLTDFSTGKINREEAITRIQFSSLGTTKIAQDLLVFASILERLYQIDLSANYYIQQKPSVQILPGFGVIYSINLFSSIRKNKGFYDFPTLNLKNITEKERDDKVVGLYPEFLNEITKQFTTYGKTIKSIAPNERVLLQLTMPSCNTCQMPGTVEISAKAKDLLAFGKGEMNLKQIMQKVVLEFI
;
A
#
# COMPACT_ATOMS: atom_id res chain seq x y z
N MET A 1 -31.44 26.14 42.67
CA MET A 1 -30.22 25.39 43.02
C MET A 1 -30.31 23.89 42.66
N ARG A 2 -31.38 23.17 43.00
CA ARG A 2 -31.54 21.72 42.67
C ARG A 2 -31.51 21.38 41.17
N THR A 3 -32.09 22.22 40.31
CA THR A 3 -32.12 22.00 38.84
C THR A 3 -30.76 22.15 38.17
N TYR A 4 -29.95 23.13 38.60
CA TYR A 4 -28.58 23.32 38.08
C TYR A 4 -27.64 22.18 38.49
N PHE A 5 -27.82 21.63 39.69
CA PHE A 5 -27.03 20.49 40.15
C PHE A 5 -27.33 19.22 39.34
N MET A 6 -28.60 18.99 38.97
CA MET A 6 -28.97 17.85 38.11
C MET A 6 -28.44 17.99 36.67
N LEU A 7 -28.47 19.20 36.10
CA LEU A 7 -27.91 19.49 34.78
C LEU A 7 -26.38 19.32 34.75
N LEU A 8 -25.69 19.75 35.81
CA LEU A 8 -24.24 19.56 35.95
C LEU A 8 -23.88 18.07 36.09
N LEU A 9 -24.66 17.30 36.84
CA LEU A 9 -24.43 15.87 37.04
C LEU A 9 -24.67 15.06 35.75
N LEU A 10 -25.70 15.42 34.97
CA LEU A 10 -25.93 14.85 33.63
C LEU A 10 -24.79 15.20 32.66
N LEU A 11 -24.26 16.43 32.71
CA LEU A 11 -23.12 16.83 31.89
C LEU A 11 -21.85 16.04 32.25
N ILE A 12 -21.60 15.79 33.55
CA ILE A 12 -20.45 15.00 34.01
C ILE A 12 -20.58 13.53 33.61
N LEU A 13 -21.77 12.94 33.67
CA LEU A 13 -22.01 11.56 33.21
C LEU A 13 -21.87 11.40 31.70
N PHE A 14 -22.18 12.43 30.90
CA PHE A 14 -21.92 12.40 29.45
C PHE A 14 -20.41 12.53 29.11
N ILE A 15 -19.60 13.14 29.97
CA ILE A 15 -18.16 13.33 29.73
C ILE A 15 -17.36 12.05 30.07
N GLN A 16 -17.85 11.19 30.97
CA GLN A 16 -17.13 9.97 31.40
C GLN A 16 -17.34 8.74 30.50
N GLY A 17 -18.17 8.83 29.45
CA GLY A 17 -18.49 7.71 28.56
C GLY A 17 -17.55 7.54 27.35
N VAL A 18 -16.55 8.40 27.18
CA VAL A 18 -15.60 8.35 26.05
C VAL A 18 -14.19 8.12 26.59
N GLU A 19 -14.02 7.12 27.45
CA GLU A 19 -12.71 6.47 27.51
C GLU A 19 -12.55 5.73 26.19
N ALA A 20 -11.70 6.27 25.32
CA ALA A 20 -11.31 5.59 24.10
C ALA A 20 -10.82 4.20 24.51
N GLN A 21 -11.58 3.16 24.17
CA GLN A 21 -11.12 1.79 24.35
C GLN A 21 -9.76 1.71 23.67
N ASP A 22 -8.73 1.39 24.44
CA ASP A 22 -7.41 1.16 23.88
C ASP A 22 -7.55 0.07 22.82
N ILE A 23 -7.07 0.36 21.62
CA ILE A 23 -7.16 -0.54 20.48
C ILE A 23 -6.36 -1.79 20.80
N ASP A 24 -7.01 -2.95 20.77
CA ASP A 24 -6.29 -4.22 20.85
C ASP A 24 -5.56 -4.43 19.51
N HIS A 25 -4.28 -4.10 19.49
CA HIS A 25 -3.43 -4.23 18.30
C HIS A 25 -3.34 -5.67 17.79
N ILE A 26 -3.49 -6.69 18.65
CA ILE A 26 -3.46 -8.09 18.25
C ILE A 26 -4.75 -8.44 17.51
N LEU A 27 -5.89 -8.01 18.07
CA LEU A 27 -7.19 -8.22 17.44
C LEU A 27 -7.32 -7.42 16.14
N MET A 28 -6.88 -6.16 16.12
CA MET A 28 -6.84 -5.32 14.92
C MET A 28 -6.03 -5.99 13.80
N LYS A 29 -4.83 -6.50 14.13
CA LYS A 29 -4.00 -7.21 13.15
C LYS A 29 -4.71 -8.43 12.58
N LYS A 30 -5.37 -9.22 13.43
CA LYS A 30 -6.14 -10.39 13.00
C LYS A 30 -7.33 -10.01 12.11
N ASP A 31 -8.08 -8.97 12.48
CA ASP A 31 -9.20 -8.46 11.69
C ASP A 31 -8.72 -8.04 10.30
N ILE A 32 -7.57 -7.35 10.23
CA ILE A 32 -6.93 -6.94 8.98
C ILE A 32 -6.49 -8.15 8.14
N GLU A 33 -5.82 -9.15 8.71
CA GLU A 33 -5.40 -10.36 7.99
C GLU A 33 -6.59 -11.13 7.37
N VAL A 34 -7.71 -11.20 8.10
CA VAL A 34 -8.97 -11.78 7.59
C VAL A 34 -9.51 -10.95 6.43
N ALA A 35 -9.52 -9.62 6.59
CA ALA A 35 -10.02 -8.71 5.58
C ALA A 35 -9.16 -8.78 4.29
N GLU A 36 -7.84 -8.87 4.41
CA GLU A 36 -6.91 -9.09 3.29
C GLU A 36 -7.23 -10.38 2.53
N THR A 37 -7.43 -11.49 3.26
CA THR A 37 -7.73 -12.80 2.66
C THR A 37 -9.01 -12.77 1.83
N ILE A 38 -10.05 -12.10 2.33
CA ILE A 38 -11.33 -11.95 1.63
C ILE A 38 -11.16 -11.08 0.38
N LEU A 39 -10.46 -9.96 0.52
CA LEU A 39 -10.22 -9.03 -0.57
C LEU A 39 -9.42 -9.69 -1.70
N GLU A 40 -8.42 -10.50 -1.35
CA GLU A 40 -7.66 -11.29 -2.31
C GLU A 40 -8.59 -12.25 -3.07
N GLY A 41 -9.53 -12.90 -2.39
CA GLY A 41 -10.53 -13.78 -3.02
C GLY A 41 -11.52 -13.06 -3.93
N LEU A 42 -11.87 -11.80 -3.63
CA LEU A 42 -12.78 -10.99 -4.46
C LEU A 42 -12.09 -10.43 -5.72
N ILE A 43 -10.84 -10.02 -5.60
CA ILE A 43 -10.11 -9.32 -6.67
C ILE A 43 -9.29 -10.26 -7.53
N THR A 44 -8.84 -11.39 -7.00
CA THR A 44 -8.27 -12.43 -7.84
C THR A 44 -9.36 -12.86 -8.79
N PRO A 45 -9.21 -12.67 -10.11
CA PRO A 45 -10.17 -13.16 -11.08
C PRO A 45 -10.35 -14.63 -10.74
N GLN A 46 -11.54 -15.03 -10.29
CA GLN A 46 -11.90 -16.44 -10.34
C GLN A 46 -11.59 -16.80 -11.79
N ALA A 47 -10.60 -17.66 -11.99
CA ALA A 47 -10.37 -18.27 -13.28
C ALA A 47 -11.66 -19.07 -13.53
N LYS A 48 -12.72 -18.38 -14.00
CA LYS A 48 -13.80 -18.98 -14.74
C LYS A 48 -13.03 -19.78 -15.75
N SER A 49 -13.13 -21.10 -15.62
CA SER A 49 -12.55 -22.09 -16.49
C SER A 49 -12.94 -21.74 -17.91
N GLN A 50 -12.17 -20.86 -18.54
CA GLN A 50 -12.35 -20.52 -19.92
C GLN A 50 -11.84 -21.75 -20.63
N ALA A 51 -12.79 -22.58 -21.10
CA ALA A 51 -12.50 -23.72 -21.93
C ALA A 51 -11.59 -23.23 -23.06
N LEU A 52 -10.36 -23.71 -23.08
CA LEU A 52 -9.39 -23.33 -24.09
C LEU A 52 -9.83 -24.04 -25.37
N SER A 53 -10.44 -23.31 -26.30
CA SER A 53 -10.71 -23.86 -27.63
C SER A 53 -9.44 -23.76 -28.47
N ILE A 54 -8.86 -24.90 -28.81
CA ILE A 54 -7.76 -24.99 -29.76
C ILE A 54 -8.37 -25.41 -31.09
N VAL A 55 -8.30 -24.53 -32.09
CA VAL A 55 -8.70 -24.88 -33.45
C VAL A 55 -7.49 -25.43 -34.18
N SER A 56 -7.57 -26.69 -34.61
CA SER A 56 -6.54 -27.34 -35.44
C SER A 56 -7.21 -27.99 -36.64
N ASN A 57 -6.75 -27.66 -37.85
CA ASN A 57 -7.27 -28.21 -39.11
C ASN A 57 -8.78 -28.02 -39.34
N GLY A 58 -9.37 -26.93 -38.84
CA GLY A 58 -10.80 -26.64 -39.00
C GLY A 58 -11.72 -27.35 -38.01
N GLU A 59 -11.19 -28.20 -37.11
CA GLU A 59 -11.93 -28.73 -35.96
C GLU A 59 -11.65 -27.88 -34.72
N VAL A 60 -12.72 -27.48 -34.04
CA VAL A 60 -12.65 -26.80 -32.75
C VAL A 60 -12.56 -27.87 -31.65
N MET A 61 -11.38 -28.09 -31.09
CA MET A 61 -11.25 -28.86 -29.86
C MET A 61 -11.51 -27.94 -28.68
N VAL A 62 -12.68 -28.08 -28.06
CA VAL A 62 -12.97 -27.47 -26.77
C VAL A 62 -12.35 -28.37 -25.70
N LEU A 63 -11.28 -27.92 -25.05
CA LEU A 63 -10.78 -28.61 -23.86
C LEU A 63 -11.75 -28.35 -22.72
N ASP A 64 -12.62 -29.32 -22.50
CA ASP A 64 -13.47 -29.38 -21.33
C ASP A 64 -12.59 -29.70 -20.11
N MET A 65 -12.45 -28.74 -19.18
CA MET A 65 -11.51 -28.83 -18.06
C MET A 65 -12.00 -29.75 -16.93
N ASP A 66 -13.18 -30.36 -17.07
CA ASP A 66 -13.74 -31.31 -16.10
C ASP A 66 -13.21 -32.75 -16.25
N GLN A 67 -12.33 -33.02 -17.23
CA GLN A 67 -11.67 -34.31 -17.40
C GLN A 67 -10.23 -34.27 -16.81
N PRO A 68 -9.81 -35.27 -16.01
CA PRO A 68 -8.48 -35.28 -15.40
C PRO A 68 -7.38 -35.36 -16.48
N ILE A 69 -6.59 -34.29 -16.59
CA ILE A 69 -5.46 -34.21 -17.51
C ILE A 69 -4.36 -35.19 -17.06
N PRO A 70 -3.78 -36.01 -17.96
CA PRO A 70 -2.65 -36.88 -17.63
C PRO A 70 -1.46 -36.05 -17.10
N GLN A 71 -1.02 -36.33 -15.87
CA GLN A 71 -0.10 -35.47 -15.10
C GLN A 71 1.32 -35.31 -15.67
N ASN A 72 1.67 -35.98 -16.77
CA ASN A 72 3.08 -36.14 -17.12
C ASN A 72 3.71 -35.04 -17.98
N ASN A 73 2.94 -34.12 -18.59
CA ASN A 73 3.52 -33.14 -19.53
C ASN A 73 3.04 -31.68 -19.39
N LEU A 74 2.23 -31.34 -18.38
CA LEU A 74 1.75 -29.97 -18.19
C LEU A 74 2.01 -29.49 -16.77
N ARG A 75 3.06 -28.68 -16.56
CA ARG A 75 3.32 -27.99 -15.30
C ARG A 75 2.88 -26.53 -15.42
N LEU A 76 1.64 -26.25 -15.01
CA LEU A 76 1.19 -24.88 -14.80
C LEU A 76 1.91 -24.30 -13.57
N HIS A 77 2.86 -23.39 -13.79
CA HIS A 77 3.39 -22.57 -12.72
C HIS A 77 2.49 -21.34 -12.57
N SER A 78 1.53 -21.41 -11.65
CA SER A 78 0.84 -20.23 -11.13
C SER A 78 1.77 -19.53 -10.15
N GLY A 79 2.66 -18.69 -10.67
CA GLY A 79 3.57 -17.90 -9.85
C GLY A 79 3.24 -16.42 -9.99
N LYS A 80 2.45 -15.88 -9.05
CA LYS A 80 2.47 -14.51 -8.51
C LYS A 80 1.21 -14.30 -7.66
N SER A 81 1.36 -14.33 -6.34
CA SER A 81 0.32 -13.79 -5.45
C SER A 81 0.25 -12.28 -5.66
N ASN A 82 -0.96 -11.72 -5.60
CA ASN A 82 -1.13 -10.29 -5.50
C ASN A 82 -0.42 -9.86 -4.21
N LYS A 83 0.53 -8.94 -4.30
CA LYS A 83 1.23 -8.50 -3.08
C LYS A 83 0.31 -7.47 -2.43
N MET A 84 -0.42 -7.91 -1.42
CA MET A 84 -1.25 -7.03 -0.59
C MET A 84 -0.41 -6.45 0.54
N ARG A 85 -0.73 -5.21 0.92
CA ARG A 85 -0.19 -4.58 2.12
C ARG A 85 -1.30 -3.85 2.83
N SER A 86 -1.50 -4.18 4.08
CA SER A 86 -2.38 -3.47 4.96
C SER A 86 -1.61 -2.82 6.11
N GLN A 87 -2.16 -1.71 6.60
CA GLN A 87 -1.73 -1.11 7.85
C GLN A 87 -2.89 -0.36 8.50
N TYR A 88 -2.98 -0.45 9.82
CA TYR A 88 -3.78 0.47 10.61
C TYR A 88 -2.92 1.67 10.98
N ILE A 89 -3.46 2.87 10.76
CA ILE A 89 -2.82 4.13 11.15
C ILE A 89 -3.80 4.85 12.07
N LYS A 90 -3.42 5.10 13.32
CA LYS A 90 -4.36 5.65 14.30
C LYS A 90 -4.86 7.03 13.92
N GLY A 91 -6.19 7.16 13.93
CA GLY A 91 -6.89 8.38 13.54
C GLY A 91 -6.94 8.61 12.02
N PHE A 92 -6.49 7.64 11.21
CA PHE A 92 -6.79 7.54 9.77
C PHE A 92 -7.69 6.33 9.50
N GLY A 93 -7.41 5.20 10.14
CA GLY A 93 -8.10 3.93 9.94
C GLY A 93 -7.24 2.87 9.26
N VAL A 94 -7.88 1.92 8.59
CA VAL A 94 -7.20 0.82 7.90
C VAL A 94 -6.99 1.18 6.44
N MET A 95 -5.76 1.05 5.97
CA MET A 95 -5.40 1.18 4.58
C MET A 95 -4.97 -0.17 4.04
N ILE A 96 -5.52 -0.57 2.90
CA ILE A 96 -5.16 -1.80 2.18
C ILE A 96 -4.77 -1.42 0.76
N ALA A 97 -3.51 -1.64 0.42
CA ALA A 97 -2.98 -1.44 -0.92
C ALA A 97 -2.78 -2.80 -1.59
N ILE A 98 -3.26 -2.90 -2.83
CA ILE A 98 -3.21 -4.12 -3.63
C ILE A 98 -2.45 -3.79 -4.90
N ASP A 99 -1.36 -4.51 -5.13
CA ASP A 99 -0.67 -4.48 -6.42
C ASP A 99 -1.36 -5.43 -7.39
N ILE A 100 -2.23 -4.86 -8.23
CA ILE A 100 -2.91 -5.53 -9.33
C ILE A 100 -1.99 -5.53 -10.55
N ARG A 101 -0.83 -6.17 -10.42
CA ARG A 101 -0.01 -6.49 -11.59
C ARG A 101 -0.87 -7.27 -12.57
N ASP A 102 -0.79 -6.89 -13.85
CA ASP A 102 -1.46 -7.55 -14.95
C ASP A 102 -1.36 -9.07 -14.76
N GLN A 103 -2.44 -9.69 -14.28
CA GLN A 103 -2.62 -11.14 -14.28
C GLN A 103 -2.82 -11.65 -15.71
N VAL A 104 -2.35 -10.88 -16.71
CA VAL A 104 -2.35 -11.23 -18.12
C VAL A 104 -1.44 -12.43 -18.26
N PHE A 105 -2.08 -13.59 -18.15
CA PHE A 105 -1.65 -14.92 -18.54
C PHE A 105 -0.16 -15.16 -18.37
N ASN A 106 0.21 -15.93 -17.33
CA ASN A 106 1.39 -16.76 -17.45
C ASN A 106 1.28 -17.51 -18.78
N GLY A 107 2.10 -17.12 -19.76
CA GLY A 107 2.10 -17.73 -21.07
C GLY A 107 2.19 -19.24 -20.89
N PHE A 108 1.34 -19.99 -21.58
CA PHE A 108 1.48 -21.44 -21.64
C PHE A 108 2.82 -21.74 -22.31
N HIS A 109 3.82 -22.14 -21.52
CA HIS A 109 5.04 -22.70 -22.05
C HIS A 109 4.77 -24.17 -22.39
N LEU A 110 4.40 -24.43 -23.64
CA LEU A 110 4.38 -25.79 -24.17
C LEU A 110 5.83 -26.23 -24.38
N TYR A 111 6.37 -26.98 -23.42
CA TYR A 111 7.63 -27.69 -23.62
C TYR A 111 7.34 -28.92 -24.47
N ASN A 112 7.85 -28.93 -25.70
CA ASN A 112 7.81 -30.11 -26.53
C ASN A 112 8.88 -31.09 -26.02
N SER A 113 8.54 -31.91 -25.02
CA SER A 113 9.38 -33.05 -24.63
C SER A 113 9.21 -34.14 -25.69
N LYS A 114 10.09 -34.18 -26.69
CA LYS A 114 10.21 -35.42 -27.47
C LYS A 114 10.66 -36.53 -26.51
N PRO A 115 10.05 -37.72 -26.56
CA PRO A 115 10.61 -38.87 -25.87
C PRO A 115 12.02 -39.10 -26.41
N PHE A 116 12.97 -39.21 -25.49
CA PHE A 116 14.37 -39.46 -25.77
C PHE A 116 14.48 -40.80 -26.52
N SER A 117 14.66 -40.77 -27.84
CA SER A 117 15.10 -41.94 -28.62
C SER A 117 16.43 -41.62 -29.27
N ASP A 118 17.41 -42.47 -29.01
CA ASP A 118 18.78 -42.39 -29.51
C ASP A 118 18.83 -42.11 -31.01
N SER A 119 19.32 -40.92 -31.37
CA SER A 119 19.65 -40.55 -32.74
C SER A 119 20.74 -39.48 -32.69
N THR A 120 21.92 -39.81 -33.22
CA THR A 120 23.16 -39.03 -33.23
C THR A 120 23.12 -37.85 -34.20
N THR A 121 22.03 -37.11 -34.26
CA THR A 121 21.94 -35.86 -35.03
C THR A 121 21.79 -34.68 -34.09
N VAL A 122 22.71 -33.72 -34.24
CA VAL A 122 22.83 -32.51 -33.42
C VAL A 122 21.48 -31.78 -33.38
N PRO A 123 20.87 -31.57 -32.20
CA PRO A 123 19.63 -30.80 -32.11
C PRO A 123 19.95 -29.31 -32.29
N THR A 124 19.43 -28.70 -33.35
CA THR A 124 19.25 -27.25 -33.40
C THR A 124 18.24 -26.86 -32.32
N LYS A 125 18.72 -26.19 -31.27
CA LYS A 125 17.88 -25.54 -30.25
C LYS A 125 17.01 -24.46 -30.90
N GLY A 126 15.83 -24.83 -31.38
CA GLY A 126 14.75 -23.89 -31.69
C GLY A 126 13.90 -23.69 -30.44
N ALA A 127 14.25 -22.74 -29.58
CA ALA A 127 13.31 -22.26 -28.56
C ALA A 127 12.29 -21.36 -29.26
N VAL A 128 11.03 -21.82 -29.39
CA VAL A 128 9.94 -20.93 -29.80
C VAL A 128 9.53 -20.15 -28.56
N ASN A 129 9.99 -18.90 -28.48
CA ASN A 129 9.63 -18.00 -27.40
C ASN A 129 8.25 -17.39 -27.74
N MET A 130 7.17 -17.98 -27.23
CA MET A 130 5.84 -17.37 -27.32
C MET A 130 5.74 -16.23 -26.30
N GLN A 131 6.10 -15.02 -26.72
CA GLN A 131 5.69 -13.80 -26.00
C GLN A 131 4.21 -13.54 -26.27
N SER A 132 3.43 -13.34 -25.21
CA SER A 132 2.03 -12.94 -25.32
C SER A 132 1.96 -11.51 -25.85
N PHE A 133 1.49 -11.35 -27.08
CA PHE A 133 1.13 -10.05 -27.63
C PHE A 133 -0.39 -9.91 -27.65
N ILE A 134 -0.88 -8.75 -27.19
CA ILE A 134 -2.29 -8.37 -27.28
C ILE A 134 -2.51 -7.79 -28.67
N GLY A 135 -3.11 -8.58 -29.57
CA GLY A 135 -3.50 -8.16 -30.92
C GLY A 135 -3.75 -9.39 -31.83
N ASP A 136 -4.67 -9.27 -32.78
CA ASP A 136 -4.90 -10.29 -33.81
C ASP A 136 -3.65 -10.40 -34.69
N GLN A 137 -2.82 -11.41 -34.45
CA GLN A 137 -1.77 -11.81 -35.39
C GLN A 137 -1.81 -13.31 -35.63
N THR A 138 -1.82 -13.68 -36.91
CA THR A 138 -1.62 -15.04 -37.39
C THR A 138 -0.12 -15.37 -37.36
N PHE A 139 0.25 -16.40 -36.60
CA PHE A 139 1.62 -16.93 -36.63
C PHE A 139 1.68 -18.14 -37.57
N GLU A 140 2.59 -18.09 -38.56
CA GLU A 140 2.99 -19.28 -39.31
C GLU A 140 4.25 -19.85 -38.68
N SER A 141 4.15 -21.02 -38.04
CA SER A 141 5.34 -21.76 -37.59
C SER A 141 5.64 -22.88 -38.58
N ASN A 142 6.83 -22.86 -39.19
CA ASN A 142 7.34 -23.98 -39.97
C ASN A 142 7.92 -25.05 -39.04
N ILE A 143 7.05 -25.94 -38.56
CA ILE A 143 7.49 -27.19 -37.92
C ILE A 143 7.84 -28.15 -39.05
N GLY A 144 9.10 -28.62 -39.06
CA GLY A 144 9.75 -29.35 -40.17
C GLY A 144 9.21 -30.75 -40.49
N LEU A 145 7.90 -30.85 -40.74
CA LEU A 145 7.21 -31.99 -41.34
C LEU A 145 6.06 -31.48 -42.25
N GLY A 146 6.39 -30.65 -43.25
CA GLY A 146 5.62 -30.48 -44.50
C GLY A 146 4.15 -30.05 -44.44
N LYS A 147 3.59 -29.63 -43.29
CA LYS A 147 2.23 -29.10 -43.19
C LYS A 147 2.22 -27.82 -42.35
N THR A 148 1.87 -26.71 -42.99
CA THR A 148 1.61 -25.41 -42.34
C THR A 148 0.29 -25.50 -41.57
N SER A 149 0.36 -25.42 -40.24
CA SER A 149 -0.81 -25.27 -39.38
C SER A 149 -0.92 -23.80 -38.96
N THR A 150 -1.96 -23.11 -39.42
CA THR A 150 -2.26 -21.73 -39.01
C THR A 150 -2.95 -21.75 -37.65
N LEU A 151 -2.27 -21.29 -36.61
CA LEU A 151 -2.86 -21.07 -35.28
C LEU A 151 -3.41 -19.64 -35.24
N THR A 152 -4.71 -19.49 -35.47
CA THR A 152 -5.40 -18.21 -35.33
C THR A 152 -5.94 -18.11 -33.90
N LYS A 153 -5.28 -17.31 -33.06
CA LYS A 153 -5.79 -17.00 -31.72
C LYS A 153 -6.64 -15.73 -31.81
N SER A 154 -7.93 -15.85 -32.08
CA SER A 154 -8.85 -14.71 -32.00
C SER A 154 -9.16 -14.43 -30.53
N ILE A 155 -8.37 -13.57 -29.89
CA ILE A 155 -8.78 -12.97 -28.61
C ILE A 155 -9.55 -11.70 -28.97
N GLN A 156 -10.80 -11.85 -29.40
CA GLN A 156 -11.70 -10.71 -29.55
C GLN A 156 -11.84 -10.01 -28.18
N GLY A 157 -11.61 -8.71 -28.20
CA GLY A 157 -11.25 -7.92 -27.03
C GLY A 157 -12.28 -7.88 -25.91
N PHE A 158 -11.89 -8.39 -24.75
CA PHE A 158 -12.39 -7.91 -23.46
C PHE A 158 -11.62 -6.65 -23.06
N LYS A 159 -11.94 -5.54 -23.75
CA LYS A 159 -11.58 -4.19 -23.32
C LYS A 159 -12.77 -3.48 -22.64
N SER A 160 -13.79 -4.23 -22.22
CA SER A 160 -14.86 -3.67 -21.38
C SER A 160 -14.37 -3.52 -19.94
N ASP A 161 -14.13 -2.26 -19.56
CA ASP A 161 -14.22 -1.68 -18.21
C ASP A 161 -13.72 -2.54 -17.03
N ARG A 162 -12.43 -2.90 -17.01
CA ARG A 162 -11.76 -3.35 -15.77
C ARG A 162 -12.08 -2.42 -14.59
N ASN A 163 -12.12 -1.12 -14.86
CA ASN A 163 -12.46 -0.08 -13.89
C ASN A 163 -13.83 -0.25 -13.22
N ASP A 164 -14.79 -0.91 -13.87
CA ASP A 164 -16.13 -1.13 -13.30
C ASP A 164 -16.21 -2.46 -12.54
N ILE A 165 -15.53 -3.51 -13.02
CA ILE A 165 -15.34 -4.78 -12.27
C ILE A 165 -14.65 -4.52 -10.94
N ASP A 166 -13.65 -3.62 -10.95
CA ASP A 166 -12.92 -3.25 -9.74
C ASP A 166 -13.81 -2.46 -8.76
N LYS A 167 -14.71 -1.59 -9.24
CA LYS A 167 -15.60 -0.83 -8.36
C LYS A 167 -16.62 -1.71 -7.64
N GLU A 168 -17.29 -2.63 -8.33
CA GLU A 168 -18.29 -3.51 -7.69
C GLU A 168 -17.66 -4.41 -6.62
N ASN A 169 -16.46 -4.93 -6.90
CA ASN A 169 -15.68 -5.70 -5.95
C ASN A 169 -15.28 -4.86 -4.73
N LEU A 170 -14.87 -3.61 -4.95
CA LEU A 170 -14.56 -2.67 -3.86
C LEU A 170 -15.80 -2.31 -3.03
N ILE A 171 -16.96 -2.08 -3.65
CA ILE A 171 -18.22 -1.81 -2.95
C ILE A 171 -18.59 -3.02 -2.07
N THR A 172 -18.60 -4.21 -2.67
CA THR A 172 -18.89 -5.47 -2.00
C THR A 172 -17.94 -5.67 -0.83
N TYR A 173 -16.64 -5.49 -1.06
CA TYR A 173 -15.64 -5.58 -0.02
C TYR A 173 -15.90 -4.62 1.15
N LEU A 174 -16.03 -3.32 0.84
CA LEU A 174 -16.19 -2.29 1.86
C LEU A 174 -17.47 -2.51 2.68
N LEU A 175 -18.59 -2.74 2.02
CA LEU A 175 -19.89 -2.82 2.71
C LEU A 175 -20.11 -4.16 3.41
N ASP A 176 -19.76 -5.27 2.76
CA ASP A 176 -20.11 -6.61 3.24
C ASP A 176 -19.04 -7.18 4.17
N TYR A 177 -17.79 -6.73 4.03
CA TYR A 177 -16.65 -7.24 4.81
C TYR A 177 -15.91 -6.18 5.62
N GLY A 178 -16.02 -4.90 5.27
CA GLY A 178 -15.47 -3.80 6.08
C GLY A 178 -15.91 -3.79 7.55
N PRO A 179 -17.16 -4.18 7.91
CA PRO A 179 -17.58 -4.30 9.31
C PRO A 179 -16.76 -5.30 10.14
N LEU A 180 -16.09 -6.29 9.51
CA LEU A 180 -15.23 -7.26 10.19
C LEU A 180 -14.04 -6.61 10.90
N ILE A 181 -13.62 -5.41 10.47
CA ILE A 181 -12.58 -4.63 11.12
C ILE A 181 -13.22 -3.87 12.28
N SER A 182 -13.34 -4.55 13.41
CA SER A 182 -14.16 -4.11 14.55
C SER A 182 -13.49 -2.99 15.36
N GLN A 183 -12.17 -2.98 15.40
CA GLN A 183 -11.36 -2.16 16.30
C GLN A 183 -11.14 -0.70 15.84
N MET A 184 -11.75 -0.30 14.71
CA MET A 184 -11.62 1.07 14.18
C MET A 184 -12.45 2.07 14.99
N ALA A 185 -11.92 3.28 15.18
CA ALA A 185 -12.71 4.37 15.75
C ALA A 185 -13.81 4.82 14.77
N PRO A 186 -14.94 5.40 15.23
CA PRO A 186 -16.04 5.82 14.33
C PRO A 186 -15.60 6.76 13.20
N ASP A 187 -14.66 7.65 13.50
CA ASP A 187 -14.11 8.63 12.56
C ASP A 187 -13.02 8.05 11.63
N ASP A 188 -12.52 6.84 11.92
CA ASP A 188 -11.52 6.16 11.09
C ASP A 188 -12.15 5.71 9.77
N LYS A 189 -11.35 5.63 8.71
CA LYS A 189 -11.78 5.21 7.37
C LYS A 189 -11.14 3.88 6.98
N LEU A 190 -11.91 3.05 6.27
CA LEU A 190 -11.39 1.89 5.57
C LEU A 190 -11.08 2.31 4.14
N LEU A 191 -9.81 2.33 3.77
CA LEU A 191 -9.30 2.66 2.44
C LEU A 191 -8.82 1.40 1.74
N VAL A 192 -9.30 1.18 0.53
CA VAL A 192 -8.69 0.23 -0.38
C VAL A 192 -8.11 0.98 -1.57
N VAL A 193 -6.86 0.68 -1.89
CA VAL A 193 -6.13 1.25 -3.03
C VAL A 193 -5.71 0.13 -3.96
N LEU A 194 -6.17 0.18 -5.20
CA LEU A 194 -5.69 -0.66 -6.29
C LEU A 194 -4.56 0.07 -7.01
N ILE A 195 -3.39 -0.56 -7.05
CA ILE A 195 -2.17 -0.03 -7.65
C ILE A 195 -1.80 -0.92 -8.84
N GLU A 196 -1.81 -0.39 -10.05
CA GLU A 196 -1.28 -1.06 -11.25
C GLU A 196 0.21 -0.74 -11.41
N ASN A 197 1.11 -1.33 -10.62
CA ASN A 197 2.54 -1.02 -10.77
C ASN A 197 3.20 -1.87 -11.86
N LYS A 198 3.81 -1.23 -12.87
CA LYS A 198 4.53 -1.94 -13.95
C LYS A 198 5.95 -2.34 -13.55
N ASP A 199 6.56 -1.62 -12.61
CA ASP A 199 7.93 -1.86 -12.19
C ASP A 199 8.00 -2.32 -10.72
N SER A 200 8.77 -3.38 -10.51
CA SER A 200 8.70 -4.27 -9.37
C SER A 200 9.18 -3.63 -8.06
N GLY A 201 8.24 -3.21 -7.22
CA GLY A 201 8.52 -2.91 -5.82
C GLY A 201 7.40 -2.16 -5.12
N LEU A 202 6.49 -2.88 -4.46
CA LEU A 202 5.70 -2.29 -3.37
C LEU A 202 6.65 -1.87 -2.25
N ALA A 203 7.18 -0.66 -2.33
CA ALA A 203 7.16 0.27 -1.22
C ALA A 203 5.83 1.06 -1.35
N PHE A 204 5.30 1.66 -0.28
CA PHE A 204 4.23 2.67 -0.43
C PHE A 204 4.76 3.96 -1.12
N ASN A 205 5.72 3.81 -2.02
CA ASN A 205 6.35 4.89 -2.74
C ASN A 205 5.66 5.02 -4.10
N ILE A 206 4.49 5.67 -4.11
CA ILE A 206 3.72 5.98 -5.34
C ILE A 206 4.43 7.05 -6.21
N ASN A 207 5.63 7.51 -5.83
CA ASN A 207 6.38 8.52 -6.60
C ASN A 207 7.09 7.99 -7.84
N ASP A 208 6.99 6.70 -8.15
CA ASP A 208 7.60 6.22 -9.38
C ASP A 208 6.82 6.78 -10.57
N THR A 209 7.43 7.76 -11.25
CA THR A 209 6.82 8.63 -12.28
C THR A 209 6.38 7.91 -13.57
N HIS A 210 6.36 6.58 -13.56
CA HIS A 210 5.73 5.80 -14.62
C HIS A 210 4.23 6.02 -14.52
N LYS A 211 3.65 6.65 -15.56
CA LYS A 211 2.21 6.92 -15.68
C LYS A 211 1.41 5.63 -15.48
N VAL A 212 0.87 5.47 -14.28
CA VAL A 212 -0.14 4.47 -13.98
C VAL A 212 -1.48 5.20 -14.01
N ASP A 213 -2.16 5.13 -15.15
CA ASP A 213 -3.37 5.90 -15.40
C ASP A 213 -4.63 5.29 -14.74
N ASN A 214 -4.54 4.10 -14.12
CA ASN A 214 -5.72 3.32 -13.68
C ASN A 214 -5.76 2.97 -12.18
N ASN A 215 -5.05 3.70 -11.32
CA ASN A 215 -5.16 3.43 -9.88
C ASN A 215 -6.53 3.90 -9.36
N VAL A 216 -7.34 2.97 -8.85
CA VAL A 216 -8.64 3.25 -8.23
C VAL A 216 -8.52 3.09 -6.72
N SER A 217 -9.10 4.03 -5.98
CA SER A 217 -9.24 3.92 -4.53
C SER A 217 -10.69 4.13 -4.10
N ALA A 218 -11.08 3.44 -3.04
CA ALA A 218 -12.41 3.54 -2.45
C ALA A 218 -12.29 3.61 -0.93
N ALA A 219 -13.07 4.51 -0.32
CA ALA A 219 -13.03 4.75 1.11
C ALA A 219 -14.41 4.96 1.73
N ILE A 220 -14.57 4.48 2.95
CA ILE A 220 -15.79 4.67 3.75
C ILE A 220 -15.43 4.82 5.23
N THR A 221 -16.19 5.61 5.98
CA THR A 221 -15.96 5.79 7.41
C THR A 221 -16.48 4.60 8.21
N LYS A 222 -15.90 4.32 9.38
CA LYS A 222 -16.38 3.26 10.26
C LYS A 222 -17.79 3.55 10.78
N SER A 223 -18.14 4.82 11.01
CA SER A 223 -19.50 5.21 11.38
C SER A 223 -20.50 4.82 10.28
N ASP A 224 -20.20 5.08 9.01
CA ASP A 224 -21.08 4.72 7.89
C ASP A 224 -21.19 3.20 7.74
N LEU A 225 -20.09 2.46 7.90
CA LEU A 225 -20.11 0.98 7.94
C LEU A 225 -20.97 0.44 9.09
N THR A 226 -20.93 1.09 10.24
CA THR A 226 -21.72 0.70 11.40
C THR A 226 -23.20 1.00 11.17
N ASP A 227 -23.53 2.16 10.63
CA ASP A 227 -24.90 2.53 10.28
C ASP A 227 -25.48 1.58 9.22
N PHE A 228 -24.67 1.18 8.23
CA PHE A 228 -25.07 0.20 7.23
C PHE A 228 -25.29 -1.19 7.84
N SER A 229 -24.32 -1.71 8.59
CA SER A 229 -24.41 -3.06 9.21
C SER A 229 -25.53 -3.17 10.26
N THR A 230 -25.95 -2.05 10.85
CA THR A 230 -27.09 -1.98 11.79
C THR A 230 -28.43 -1.68 11.10
N GLY A 231 -28.44 -1.50 9.77
CA GLY A 231 -29.64 -1.24 8.99
C GLY A 231 -30.21 0.18 9.13
N LYS A 232 -29.45 1.14 9.69
CA LYS A 232 -29.87 2.54 9.77
C LYS A 232 -29.86 3.23 8.40
N ILE A 233 -28.96 2.83 7.53
CA ILE A 233 -28.90 3.23 6.12
C ILE A 233 -29.02 2.00 5.23
N ASN A 234 -29.67 2.15 4.08
CA ASN A 234 -29.76 1.07 3.09
C ASN A 234 -28.48 1.00 2.23
N ARG A 235 -28.40 -0.02 1.37
CA ARG A 235 -27.20 -0.25 0.54
C ARG A 235 -26.99 0.89 -0.45
N GLU A 236 -28.06 1.40 -1.05
CA GLU A 236 -28.00 2.49 -2.02
C GLU A 236 -27.42 3.75 -1.38
N GLU A 237 -27.89 4.12 -0.18
CA GLU A 237 -27.35 5.22 0.60
C GLU A 237 -25.89 4.96 1.00
N ALA A 238 -25.56 3.75 1.48
CA ALA A 238 -24.20 3.39 1.86
C ALA A 238 -23.22 3.52 0.67
N ILE A 239 -23.61 3.12 -0.54
CA ILE A 239 -22.81 3.28 -1.76
C ILE A 239 -22.52 4.76 -2.03
N THR A 240 -23.50 5.66 -1.84
CA THR A 240 -23.26 7.10 -2.02
C THR A 240 -22.30 7.72 -0.99
N ARG A 241 -22.11 7.05 0.16
CA ARG A 241 -21.13 7.44 1.18
C ARG A 241 -19.71 6.95 0.87
N ILE A 242 -19.53 6.02 -0.07
CA ILE A 242 -18.21 5.56 -0.52
C ILE A 242 -17.54 6.65 -1.36
N GLN A 243 -16.36 7.09 -0.94
CA GLN A 243 -15.52 8.05 -1.64
C GLN A 243 -14.62 7.32 -2.62
N PHE A 244 -14.95 7.37 -3.91
CA PHE A 244 -14.08 6.90 -4.98
C PHE A 244 -13.11 7.99 -5.41
N SER A 245 -11.86 7.63 -5.64
CA SER A 245 -10.85 8.53 -6.19
C SER A 245 -9.96 7.79 -7.17
N SER A 246 -9.73 8.38 -8.34
CA SER A 246 -8.68 7.95 -9.24
C SER A 246 -7.37 8.58 -8.79
N LEU A 247 -6.38 7.75 -8.45
CA LEU A 247 -5.02 8.20 -8.17
C LEU A 247 -4.28 8.42 -9.49
N GLY A 248 -4.87 9.24 -10.38
CA GLY A 248 -4.19 9.67 -11.60
C GLY A 248 -2.93 10.48 -11.26
N THR A 249 -2.26 11.01 -12.28
CA THR A 249 -1.10 11.91 -12.09
C THR A 249 -1.55 13.26 -11.49
N THR A 250 -2.04 13.26 -10.25
CA THR A 250 -2.33 14.49 -9.52
C THR A 250 -1.01 15.19 -9.34
N LYS A 251 -0.88 16.36 -9.98
CA LYS A 251 0.30 17.20 -9.81
C LYS A 251 0.48 17.47 -8.32
N ILE A 252 1.59 16.99 -7.74
CA ILE A 252 1.90 17.21 -6.33
C ILE A 252 1.94 18.72 -6.10
N ALA A 253 1.16 19.17 -5.12
CA ALA A 253 1.08 20.59 -4.80
C ALA A 253 2.45 21.12 -4.33
N GLN A 254 2.75 22.37 -4.71
CA GLN A 254 4.07 22.95 -4.49
C GLN A 254 4.44 23.04 -3.00
N ASP A 255 3.48 23.31 -2.14
CA ASP A 255 3.68 23.40 -0.69
C ASP A 255 4.08 22.06 -0.07
N LEU A 256 3.56 20.95 -0.59
CA LEU A 256 3.96 19.60 -0.16
C LEU A 256 5.43 19.33 -0.50
N LEU A 257 5.86 19.74 -1.69
CA LEU A 257 7.25 19.62 -2.15
C LEU A 257 8.20 20.53 -1.35
N VAL A 258 7.74 21.71 -0.98
CA VAL A 258 8.49 22.64 -0.12
C VAL A 258 8.70 22.03 1.27
N PHE A 259 7.66 21.46 1.87
CA PHE A 259 7.79 20.80 3.17
C PHE A 259 8.76 19.61 3.12
N ALA A 260 8.71 18.78 2.07
CA ALA A 260 9.70 17.72 1.87
C ALA A 260 11.13 18.28 1.79
N SER A 261 11.36 19.39 1.08
CA SER A 261 12.68 20.02 0.98
C SER A 261 13.15 20.68 2.29
N ILE A 262 12.22 21.17 3.13
CA ILE A 262 12.57 21.64 4.47
C ILE A 262 13.09 20.47 5.32
N LEU A 263 12.37 19.35 5.34
CA LEU A 263 12.80 18.13 6.05
C LEU A 263 14.13 17.62 5.51
N GLU A 264 14.30 17.61 4.19
CA GLU A 264 15.56 17.26 3.55
C GLU A 264 16.71 18.08 4.10
N ARG A 265 16.59 19.41 4.11
CA ARG A 265 17.64 20.29 4.60
C ARG A 265 17.92 20.10 6.09
N LEU A 266 16.88 20.05 6.93
CA LEU A 266 17.02 19.92 8.38
C LEU A 266 17.78 18.66 8.80
N TYR A 267 17.63 17.58 8.04
CA TYR A 267 18.24 16.29 8.32
C TYR A 267 19.43 15.97 7.40
N GLN A 268 20.08 16.97 6.80
CA GLN A 268 21.38 16.76 6.15
C GLN A 268 22.47 16.52 7.18
N ILE A 269 23.53 15.82 6.78
CA ILE A 269 24.67 15.43 7.64
C ILE A 269 25.31 16.64 8.35
N ASP A 270 25.36 17.80 7.69
CA ASP A 270 25.98 19.02 8.21
C ASP A 270 25.10 19.81 9.19
N LEU A 271 23.78 19.58 9.18
CA LEU A 271 22.82 20.27 10.05
C LEU A 271 22.22 19.40 11.15
N SER A 272 22.14 18.10 10.93
CA SER A 272 21.58 17.19 11.92
C SER A 272 22.56 16.91 13.05
N ALA A 273 22.08 17.00 14.28
CA ALA A 273 22.81 16.60 15.47
C ALA A 273 22.72 15.09 15.78
N ASN A 274 21.77 14.38 15.15
CA ASN A 274 21.41 13.01 15.52
C ASN A 274 21.40 12.07 14.30
N TYR A 275 20.23 11.92 13.66
CA TYR A 275 19.98 11.10 12.48
C TYR A 275 19.96 11.98 11.24
N TYR A 276 20.43 11.47 10.12
CA TYR A 276 20.43 12.19 8.85
C TYR A 276 19.67 11.40 7.79
N ILE A 277 19.32 12.08 6.70
CA ILE A 277 18.71 11.48 5.52
C ILE A 277 19.65 11.65 4.33
N GLN A 278 19.66 10.67 3.43
CA GLN A 278 20.47 10.72 2.20
C GLN A 278 19.66 11.10 0.97
N GLN A 279 18.34 11.01 1.06
CA GLN A 279 17.41 11.23 -0.03
C GLN A 279 16.28 12.13 0.43
N LYS A 280 15.76 12.94 -0.50
CA LYS A 280 14.56 13.74 -0.27
C LYS A 280 13.40 12.83 0.17
N PRO A 281 12.59 13.24 1.17
CA PRO A 281 11.40 12.51 1.56
C PRO A 281 10.48 12.23 0.36
N SER A 282 9.99 11.00 0.26
CA SER A 282 8.99 10.65 -0.75
C SER A 282 7.62 11.12 -0.28
N VAL A 283 6.87 11.79 -1.16
CA VAL A 283 5.55 12.37 -0.86
C VAL A 283 4.46 11.54 -1.52
N GLN A 284 3.48 11.05 -0.77
CA GLN A 284 2.36 10.30 -1.31
C GLN A 284 1.06 10.99 -0.91
N ILE A 285 0.25 11.38 -1.89
CA ILE A 285 -1.08 11.95 -1.65
C ILE A 285 -2.11 10.82 -1.69
N LEU A 286 -2.96 10.78 -0.67
CA LEU A 286 -4.08 9.88 -0.57
C LEU A 286 -5.35 10.73 -0.50
N PRO A 287 -6.08 10.92 -1.62
CA PRO A 287 -7.27 11.76 -1.67
C PRO A 287 -8.29 11.35 -0.61
N GLY A 288 -8.76 12.31 0.18
CA GLY A 288 -9.69 12.08 1.29
C GLY A 288 -9.03 11.60 2.59
N PHE A 289 -7.72 11.36 2.60
CA PHE A 289 -6.95 10.89 3.76
C PHE A 289 -5.85 11.88 4.15
N GLY A 290 -5.14 12.39 3.15
CA GLY A 290 -4.12 13.41 3.30
C GLY A 290 -2.82 13.04 2.61
N VAL A 291 -1.70 13.19 3.31
CA VAL A 291 -0.36 13.04 2.72
C VAL A 291 0.57 12.27 3.64
N ILE A 292 1.35 11.37 3.05
CA ILE A 292 2.39 10.59 3.71
C ILE A 292 3.75 11.06 3.20
N TYR A 293 4.67 11.34 4.12
CA TYR A 293 6.07 11.59 3.86
C TYR A 293 6.89 10.43 4.40
N SER A 294 7.46 9.60 3.53
CA SER A 294 8.33 8.51 3.96
C SER A 294 9.79 8.96 3.96
N ILE A 295 10.48 8.68 5.06
CA ILE A 295 11.84 9.15 5.34
C ILE A 295 12.68 7.97 5.83
N ASN A 296 13.79 7.71 5.14
CA ASN A 296 14.77 6.72 5.59
C ASN A 296 15.87 7.41 6.39
N LEU A 297 15.95 7.11 7.68
CA LEU A 297 16.92 7.69 8.59
C LEU A 297 18.18 6.83 8.66
N PHE A 298 19.31 7.52 8.73
CA PHE A 298 20.62 6.94 8.93
C PHE A 298 21.26 7.58 10.16
N SER A 299 22.05 6.81 10.89
CA SER A 299 22.85 7.31 12.00
C SER A 299 24.35 7.16 11.73
N SER A 300 24.73 6.16 10.94
CA SER A 300 26.13 5.81 10.71
C SER A 300 26.34 5.18 9.34
N ILE A 301 27.60 5.19 8.90
CA ILE A 301 28.07 4.59 7.65
C ILE A 301 29.01 3.45 8.02
N ARG A 302 28.69 2.23 7.58
CA ARG A 302 29.58 1.08 7.76
C ARG A 302 30.83 1.25 6.89
N LYS A 303 32.01 1.17 7.50
CA LYS A 303 33.30 1.23 6.78
C LYS A 303 33.87 -0.16 6.50
N ASN A 304 34.00 -0.96 7.56
CA ASN A 304 34.55 -2.32 7.52
C ASN A 304 33.67 -3.27 8.36
N LYS A 305 34.05 -4.55 8.47
CA LYS A 305 33.33 -5.52 9.31
C LYS A 305 33.45 -5.10 10.78
N GLY A 306 32.34 -4.61 11.36
CA GLY A 306 32.23 -4.22 12.77
C GLY A 306 32.61 -2.77 13.09
N PHE A 307 32.95 -1.96 12.08
CA PHE A 307 33.35 -0.56 12.27
C PHE A 307 32.49 0.42 11.47
N TYR A 308 32.16 1.53 12.11
CA TYR A 308 31.23 2.53 11.63
C TYR A 308 31.81 3.94 11.78
N ASP A 309 31.42 4.83 10.88
CA ASP A 309 31.57 6.28 11.06
C ASP A 309 30.20 6.86 11.43
N PHE A 310 30.18 7.84 12.33
CA PHE A 310 28.97 8.55 12.79
C PHE A 310 29.10 10.03 12.37
N PRO A 311 28.67 10.40 11.15
CA PRO A 311 29.01 11.68 10.55
C PRO A 311 28.48 12.89 11.34
N THR A 312 27.25 12.82 11.86
CA THR A 312 26.59 13.90 12.62
C THR A 312 27.31 14.22 13.93
N LEU A 313 28.04 13.25 14.49
CA LEU A 313 28.85 13.42 15.70
C LEU A 313 30.36 13.54 15.42
N ASN A 314 30.77 13.54 14.15
CA ASN A 314 32.18 13.51 13.73
C ASN A 314 33.00 12.35 14.34
N LEU A 315 32.36 11.22 14.64
CA LEU A 315 33.04 10.02 15.17
C LEU A 315 33.45 9.11 14.01
N LYS A 316 34.64 8.52 14.09
CA LYS A 316 35.18 7.62 13.06
C LYS A 316 35.63 6.32 13.67
N ASN A 317 35.51 5.23 12.90
CA ASN A 317 35.94 3.89 13.28
C ASN A 317 35.45 3.42 14.65
N ILE A 318 34.21 3.76 15.02
CA ILE A 318 33.59 3.25 16.25
C ILE A 318 33.13 1.82 16.05
N THR A 319 33.12 1.04 17.13
CA THR A 319 32.62 -0.34 17.11
C THR A 319 31.11 -0.38 16.95
N GLU A 320 30.56 -1.54 16.56
CA GLU A 320 29.10 -1.74 16.46
C GLU A 320 28.38 -1.45 17.78
N LYS A 321 28.96 -1.87 18.91
CA LYS A 321 28.39 -1.62 20.24
C LYS A 321 28.36 -0.13 20.58
N GLU A 322 29.47 0.59 20.38
CA GLU A 322 29.50 2.04 20.61
C GLU A 322 28.53 2.78 19.69
N ARG A 323 28.38 2.31 18.45
CA ARG A 323 27.38 2.84 17.51
C ARG A 323 25.98 2.64 18.07
N ASP A 324 25.62 1.42 18.46
CA ASP A 324 24.29 1.09 18.97
C ASP A 324 23.96 1.90 20.24
N ASP A 325 24.90 2.02 21.18
CA ASP A 325 24.75 2.83 22.39
C ASP A 325 24.47 4.31 22.07
N LYS A 326 25.17 4.87 21.06
CA LYS A 326 24.94 6.26 20.61
C LYS A 326 23.60 6.43 19.91
N VAL A 327 23.20 5.49 19.06
CA VAL A 327 21.91 5.52 18.37
C VAL A 327 20.77 5.54 19.39
N VAL A 328 20.80 4.63 20.37
CA VAL A 328 19.79 4.57 21.45
C VAL A 328 19.78 5.86 22.27
N GLY A 329 20.96 6.38 22.64
CA GLY A 329 21.06 7.60 23.44
C GLY A 329 20.50 8.85 22.75
N LEU A 330 20.62 8.95 21.42
CA LEU A 330 20.11 10.08 20.64
C LEU A 330 18.61 10.01 20.36
N TYR A 331 18.00 8.83 20.50
CA TYR A 331 16.63 8.59 20.05
C TYR A 331 15.56 9.48 20.74
N PRO A 332 15.56 9.67 22.07
CA PRO A 332 14.54 10.49 22.72
C PRO A 332 14.58 11.96 22.31
N GLU A 333 15.77 12.54 22.19
CA GLU A 333 15.96 13.92 21.75
C GLU A 333 15.53 14.08 20.29
N PHE A 334 15.96 13.15 19.43
CA PHE A 334 15.53 13.12 18.04
C PHE A 334 14.00 13.13 17.89
N LEU A 335 13.28 12.24 18.58
CA LEU A 335 11.82 12.17 18.50
C LEU A 335 11.14 13.48 18.90
N ASN A 336 11.62 14.11 19.97
CA ASN A 336 11.10 15.39 20.42
C ASN A 336 11.38 16.50 19.38
N GLU A 337 12.60 16.56 18.84
CA GLU A 337 12.98 17.54 17.83
C GLU A 337 12.20 17.38 16.53
N ILE A 338 12.12 16.16 15.99
CA ILE A 338 11.40 15.92 14.73
C ILE A 338 9.91 16.19 14.88
N THR A 339 9.31 15.87 16.03
CA THR A 339 7.90 16.21 16.32
C THR A 339 7.69 17.73 16.38
N LYS A 340 8.61 18.47 17.01
CA LYS A 340 8.58 19.93 17.06
C LYS A 340 8.78 20.55 15.67
N GLN A 341 9.71 20.03 14.87
CA GLN A 341 9.92 20.50 13.50
C GLN A 341 8.74 20.16 12.59
N PHE A 342 8.18 18.96 12.71
CA PHE A 342 6.97 18.54 12.01
C PHE A 342 5.81 19.49 12.26
N THR A 343 5.53 19.84 13.51
CA THR A 343 4.48 20.81 13.86
C THR A 343 4.83 22.23 13.40
N THR A 344 6.09 22.65 13.56
CA THR A 344 6.57 23.99 13.22
C THR A 344 6.50 24.28 11.73
N TYR A 345 6.92 23.33 10.90
CA TYR A 345 6.98 23.48 9.45
C TYR A 345 5.74 22.91 8.75
N GLY A 346 5.05 21.93 9.33
CA GLY A 346 3.84 21.32 8.75
C GLY A 346 2.70 22.33 8.52
N LYS A 347 2.66 23.44 9.27
CA LYS A 347 1.73 24.56 9.03
C LYS A 347 1.84 25.20 7.64
N THR A 348 2.92 24.94 6.89
CA THR A 348 3.07 25.46 5.52
C THR A 348 2.23 24.69 4.50
N ILE A 349 1.72 23.51 4.86
CA ILE A 349 0.88 22.66 4.01
C ILE A 349 -0.56 23.20 4.03
N LYS A 350 -1.00 23.76 2.91
CA LYS A 350 -2.31 24.39 2.70
C LYS A 350 -3.17 23.66 1.67
N SER A 351 -2.56 22.79 0.86
CA SER A 351 -3.21 22.03 -0.22
C SER A 351 -4.03 20.82 0.26
N ILE A 352 -3.91 20.46 1.54
CA ILE A 352 -4.59 19.32 2.16
C ILE A 352 -5.87 19.80 2.85
N ALA A 353 -6.95 19.03 2.73
CA ALA A 353 -8.24 19.41 3.31
C ALA A 353 -8.18 19.43 4.86
N PRO A 354 -8.96 20.28 5.56
CA PRO A 354 -8.84 20.43 7.01
C PRO A 354 -9.07 19.13 7.82
N ASN A 355 -9.90 18.22 7.31
CA ASN A 355 -10.21 16.93 7.90
C ASN A 355 -9.17 15.84 7.59
N GLU A 356 -8.33 16.06 6.57
CA GLU A 356 -7.22 15.17 6.23
C GLU A 356 -6.04 15.37 7.17
N ARG A 357 -5.03 14.51 7.04
CA ARG A 357 -3.89 14.44 7.95
C ARG A 357 -2.57 14.45 7.21
N VAL A 358 -1.54 14.93 7.89
CA VAL A 358 -0.15 14.85 7.44
C VAL A 358 0.52 13.78 8.29
N LEU A 359 1.13 12.78 7.64
CA LEU A 359 1.86 11.69 8.27
C LEU A 359 3.33 11.73 7.86
N LEU A 360 4.24 11.68 8.84
CA LEU A 360 5.64 11.32 8.63
C LEU A 360 5.83 9.85 8.99
N GLN A 361 6.31 9.06 8.05
CA GLN A 361 6.71 7.69 8.27
C GLN A 361 8.23 7.61 8.25
N LEU A 362 8.82 7.30 9.40
CA LEU A 362 10.26 7.33 9.63
C LEU A 362 10.78 5.89 9.74
N THR A 363 11.54 5.44 8.74
CA THR A 363 12.26 4.17 8.82
C THR A 363 13.53 4.37 9.64
N MET A 364 13.62 3.72 10.80
CA MET A 364 14.76 3.85 11.70
C MET A 364 15.97 3.04 11.20
N PRO A 365 17.21 3.46 11.51
CA PRO A 365 18.38 2.68 11.14
C PRO A 365 18.38 1.33 11.88
N SER A 366 18.70 0.25 11.15
CA SER A 366 18.79 -1.09 11.74
C SER A 366 19.75 -1.12 12.94
N CYS A 367 19.27 -1.70 14.03
CA CYS A 367 20.00 -1.81 15.28
C CYS A 367 19.67 -3.17 15.91
N ASN A 368 20.54 -4.15 15.67
CA ASN A 368 20.24 -5.55 15.98
C ASN A 368 20.19 -5.83 17.49
N THR A 369 20.84 -4.98 18.28
CA THR A 369 20.98 -5.18 19.73
C THR A 369 20.07 -4.28 20.57
N CYS A 370 19.35 -3.34 19.95
CA CYS A 370 18.52 -2.39 20.69
C CYS A 370 17.02 -2.60 20.46
N GLN A 371 16.23 -2.25 21.48
CA GLN A 371 14.76 -2.28 21.46
C GLN A 371 14.17 -1.04 20.77
N MET A 372 14.77 -0.59 19.68
CA MET A 372 14.24 0.52 18.90
C MET A 372 13.22 0.01 17.87
N PRO A 373 12.13 0.75 17.65
CA PRO A 373 11.16 0.37 16.63
C PRO A 373 11.78 0.45 15.24
N GLY A 374 11.33 -0.41 14.34
CA GLY A 374 11.77 -0.38 12.95
C GLY A 374 11.22 0.84 12.22
N THR A 375 10.02 1.27 12.59
CA THR A 375 9.37 2.45 12.01
C THR A 375 8.71 3.30 13.09
N VAL A 376 8.74 4.62 12.91
CA VAL A 376 8.03 5.58 13.75
C VAL A 376 7.09 6.39 12.88
N GLU A 377 5.84 6.54 13.31
CA GLU A 377 4.83 7.31 12.61
C GLU A 377 4.42 8.54 13.43
N ILE A 378 4.50 9.72 12.80
CA ILE A 378 4.15 11.01 13.42
C ILE A 378 3.04 11.64 12.59
N SER A 379 1.87 11.91 13.17
CA SER A 379 0.77 12.49 12.41
C SER A 379 -0.02 13.58 13.13
N ALA A 380 -0.58 14.49 12.35
CA ALA A 380 -1.48 15.54 12.82
C ALA A 380 -2.57 15.86 11.78
N LYS A 381 -3.74 16.32 12.25
CA LYS A 381 -4.80 16.81 11.36
C LYS A 381 -4.37 18.14 10.74
N ALA A 382 -4.64 18.31 9.44
CA ALA A 382 -4.29 19.53 8.72
C ALA A 382 -4.93 20.77 9.35
N LYS A 383 -6.19 20.68 9.83
CA LYS A 383 -6.83 21.77 10.57
C LYS A 383 -6.05 22.25 11.79
N ASP A 384 -5.42 21.33 12.53
CA ASP A 384 -4.71 21.67 13.76
C ASP A 384 -3.35 22.30 13.42
N LEU A 385 -2.65 21.81 12.39
CA LEU A 385 -1.43 22.44 11.87
C LEU A 385 -1.70 23.85 11.34
N LEU A 386 -2.81 24.05 10.63
CA LEU A 386 -3.23 25.35 10.11
C LEU A 386 -3.65 26.32 11.23
N ALA A 387 -4.38 25.84 12.25
CA ALA A 387 -4.74 26.64 13.42
C ALA A 387 -3.49 27.11 14.19
N PHE A 388 -2.51 26.22 14.37
CA PHE A 388 -1.21 26.58 14.92
C PHE A 388 -0.51 27.65 14.05
N GLY A 389 -0.55 27.51 12.72
CA GLY A 389 0.01 28.50 11.81
C GLY A 389 -0.64 29.87 11.85
N LYS A 390 -1.92 29.95 12.25
CA LYS A 390 -2.67 31.19 12.46
C LYS A 390 -2.50 31.79 13.86
N GLY A 391 -1.82 31.09 14.77
CA GLY A 391 -1.66 31.49 16.17
C GLY A 391 -2.90 31.21 17.04
N GLU A 392 -3.87 30.43 16.55
CA GLU A 392 -5.06 30.02 17.31
C GLU A 392 -4.73 29.00 18.42
N MET A 393 -3.57 28.35 18.31
CA MET A 393 -2.99 27.50 19.34
C MET A 393 -1.48 27.67 19.41
N ASN A 394 -0.90 27.39 20.58
CA ASN A 394 0.55 27.43 20.81
C ASN A 394 1.21 26.06 20.58
N LEU A 395 2.55 26.02 20.62
CA LEU A 395 3.34 24.82 20.36
C LEU A 395 2.98 23.66 21.31
N LYS A 396 2.78 23.96 22.60
CA LYS A 396 2.42 22.93 23.60
C LYS A 396 1.07 22.29 23.28
N GLN A 397 0.09 23.10 22.88
CA GLN A 397 -1.25 22.62 22.51
C GLN A 397 -1.24 21.76 21.25
N ILE A 398 -0.50 22.15 20.20
CA ILE A 398 -0.43 21.34 18.98
C ILE A 398 0.34 20.03 19.22
N MET A 399 1.42 20.05 20.00
CA MET A 399 2.19 18.85 20.32
C MET A 399 1.36 17.79 21.06
N GLN A 400 0.39 18.20 21.89
CA GLN A 400 -0.56 17.27 22.55
C GLN A 400 -1.56 16.62 21.57
N LYS A 401 -1.75 17.20 20.39
CA LYS A 401 -2.64 16.69 19.34
C LYS A 401 -1.90 15.85 18.30
N VAL A 402 -0.56 15.86 18.31
CA VAL A 402 0.24 14.99 17.46
C VAL A 402 0.09 13.56 17.97
N VAL A 403 -0.16 12.64 17.06
CA VAL A 403 -0.18 11.21 17.33
C VAL A 403 1.18 10.63 16.97
N LEU A 404 1.78 9.90 17.89
CA LEU A 404 3.06 9.23 17.73
C LEU A 404 2.85 7.71 17.91
N GLU A 405 3.26 6.93 16.92
CA GLU A 405 3.15 5.46 16.95
C GLU A 405 4.49 4.80 16.63
N PHE A 406 4.72 3.64 17.25
CA PHE A 406 5.95 2.85 17.13
C PHE A 406 5.59 1.48 16.56
N ILE A 407 6.17 1.12 15.41
CA ILE A 407 5.86 -0.10 14.64
C ILE A 407 7.08 -1.03 14.60
#